data_AF-A0A346SKQ1-F1
#
_entry.id   AF-A0A346SKQ1-F1
#
_cell.length_a   1.000
_cell.length_b   1.000
_cell.length_c   1.000
_cell.angle_alpha   90.00
_cell.angle_beta   90.00
_cell.angle_gamma   90.00
#
_symmetry.space_group_name_H-M   'P 1'
#
loop_
_entity.id
_entity.type
_entity.pdbx_description
1 polymer ?
#
loop_
_entity_poly.entity_id
_entity_poly.type
_entity_poly.pdbx_seq_one_letter_code
_entity_poly.pdbx_strand_id
1 'polypeptide(L)' 'MRIEKRLLKVLKGLAESLDMTLGYLIEGIALHSFENKPAFSKETLEKIKQLKTAYDLDWTAEDNHRFK' A
#
# COMPACT_ATOMS: atom_id res chain seq x y z
N MET A 1 13.31 -9.36 2.17
CA MET A 1 11.94 -8.93 2.53
C MET A 1 10.95 -9.70 1.68
N ARG A 2 9.93 -10.35 2.27
CA ARG A 2 8.83 -10.98 1.53
C ARG A 2 7.67 -10.00 1.45
N ILE A 3 7.15 -9.75 0.26
CA ILE A 3 5.90 -9.01 0.03
C ILE A 3 5.03 -9.89 -0.86
N GLU A 4 3.74 -9.99 -0.56
CA GLU A 4 2.80 -10.68 -1.44
C GLU A 4 2.74 -9.99 -2.80
N LYS A 5 2.64 -10.80 -3.86
CA LYS A 5 2.82 -10.36 -5.25
C LYS A 5 1.81 -9.28 -5.67
N ARG A 6 0.53 -9.43 -5.32
CA ARG A 6 -0.55 -8.48 -5.65
C ARG A 6 -0.41 -7.20 -4.84
N LEU A 7 -0.06 -7.27 -3.55
CA LEU A 7 0.27 -6.12 -2.73
C LEU A 7 1.43 -5.32 -3.33
N LEU A 8 2.49 -6.00 -3.80
CA LEU A 8 3.60 -5.33 -4.47
C LEU A 8 3.15 -4.62 -5.76
N LYS A 9 2.21 -5.19 -6.53
CA LYS A 9 1.64 -4.53 -7.71
C LYS A 9 0.85 -3.28 -7.34
N VAL A 10 0.01 -3.35 -6.30
CA VAL A 10 -0.75 -2.20 -5.80
C VAL A 10 0.20 -1.08 -5.35
N LEU A 11 1.25 -1.41 -4.59
CA LEU A 11 2.23 -0.43 -4.13
C LEU A 11 2.99 0.23 -5.31
N LYS A 12 3.37 -0.54 -6.32
CA LYS A 12 4.02 0.00 -7.53
C LYS A 12 3.10 0.92 -8.32
N GLY A 13 1.86 0.48 -8.59
CA GLY A 13 0.89 1.31 -9.30
C GLY A 13 0.51 2.58 -8.53
N LEU A 14 0.47 2.53 -7.20
CA LEU A 14 0.24 3.71 -6.37
C LEU A 14 1.41 4.69 -6.48
N ALA A 15 2.65 4.19 -6.38
CA ALA A 15 3.86 5.01 -6.50
C ALA A 15 3.92 5.72 -7.86
N GLU A 16 3.63 5.00 -8.96
CA GLU A 16 3.52 5.59 -10.30
C GLU A 16 2.42 6.66 -10.37
N SER A 17 1.25 6.41 -9.78
CA SER A 17 0.13 7.37 -9.80
C SER A 17 0.37 8.66 -9.00
N LEU A 18 1.38 8.66 -8.13
CA LEU A 18 1.79 9.77 -7.29
C LEU A 18 3.14 10.36 -7.72
N ASP A 19 3.68 9.93 -8.87
CA ASP A 19 4.96 10.38 -9.42
C ASP A 19 6.13 10.27 -8.41
N MET A 20 6.20 9.14 -7.70
CA MET A 20 7.24 8.89 -6.70
C MET A 20 7.82 7.48 -6.82
N THR A 21 9.00 7.27 -6.23
CA THR A 21 9.59 5.93 -6.16
C THR A 21 8.85 5.06 -5.14
N LEU A 22 8.87 3.74 -5.37
CA LEU A 22 8.32 2.77 -4.41
C LEU A 22 9.01 2.88 -3.04
N GLY A 23 10.31 3.19 -3.00
CA GLY A 23 11.05 3.36 -1.75
C GLY A 23 10.51 4.53 -0.93
N TYR A 24 10.36 5.69 -1.56
CA TYR A 24 9.84 6.90 -0.92
C TYR A 24 8.41 6.69 -0.39
N LEU A 25 7.55 6.01 -1.16
CA LEU A 25 6.21 5.64 -0.72
C LEU A 25 6.24 4.77 0.54
N ILE A 26 7.08 3.72 0.57
CA ILE A 26 7.18 2.80 1.70
C ILE A 26 7.73 3.50 2.94
N GLU A 27 8.76 4.34 2.79
CA GLU A 27 9.32 5.14 3.88
C GLU A 27 8.26 6.07 4.48
N GLY A 28 7.50 6.77 3.63
CA GLY A 28 6.40 7.64 4.06
C GLY A 28 5.30 6.90 4.84
N ILE A 29 4.87 5.73 4.36
CA ILE A 29 3.88 4.88 5.05
C ILE A 29 4.41 4.42 6.42
N ALA A 30 5.67 3.99 6.48
CA ALA A 30 6.30 3.52 7.71
C ALA A 30 6.38 4.64 8.76
N LEU A 31 6.86 5.83 8.37
CA LEU A 31 6.96 6.99 9.27
C LEU A 31 5.59 7.42 9.81
N HIS A 32 4.57 7.53 8.96
CA HIS A 32 3.20 7.81 9.43
C HIS A 32 2.68 6.76 10.41
N SER A 33 2.96 5.47 10.14
CA SER A 33 2.56 4.38 11.03
C SER A 33 3.27 4.43 12.38
N PHE A 34 4.57 4.77 12.40
CA PHE A 34 5.34 4.94 13.65
C PHE A 34 4.82 6.12 14.48
N GLU A 35 4.32 7.17 13.84
CA GLU A 35 3.70 8.33 14.49
C GLU A 35 2.21 8.13 14.78
N ASN A 36 1.64 6.96 14.47
CA ASN A 36 0.21 6.66 14.57
C ASN A 36 -0.70 7.67 13.84
N LYS A 37 -0.25 8.14 12.67
CA LYS A 37 -0.96 9.06 11.77
C LYS A 37 -1.43 8.35 10.51
N PRO A 38 -2.54 8.78 9.89
CA PRO A 38 -2.97 8.24 8.61
C PRO A 38 -1.98 8.63 7.49
N ALA A 39 -1.51 7.63 6.73
CA ALA A 39 -0.53 7.85 5.65
C ALA A 39 -1.14 8.41 4.34
N PHE A 40 -2.47 8.32 4.18
CA PHE A 40 -3.15 8.60 2.91
C PHE A 40 -4.36 9.50 3.09
N SER A 41 -4.58 10.37 2.11
CA SER A 41 -5.80 11.17 2.00
C SER A 41 -6.98 10.31 1.53
N LYS A 42 -8.20 10.85 1.61
CA LYS A 42 -9.40 10.18 1.08
C LYS A 42 -9.27 9.89 -0.43
N GLU A 43 -8.73 10.83 -1.19
CA GLU A 43 -8.51 10.64 -2.64
C GLU A 43 -7.52 9.50 -2.91
N THR A 44 -6.40 9.47 -2.17
CA THR A 44 -5.41 8.40 -2.31
C THR A 44 -5.98 7.04 -1.93
N LEU A 45 -6.85 6.98 -0.90
CA LEU A 45 -7.54 5.74 -0.51
C LEU A 45 -8.48 5.23 -1.60
N GLU A 46 -9.16 6.11 -2.34
CA GLU A 46 -9.98 5.69 -3.49
C GLU A 46 -9.12 5.11 -4.63
N LYS A 47 -7.96 5.73 -4.93
CA LYS A 47 -6.99 5.16 -5.88
C LYS A 47 -6.50 3.78 -5.43
N ILE A 48 -6.18 3.62 -4.15
CA ILE A 48 -5.78 2.33 -3.57
C ILE A 48 -6.88 1.28 -3.77
N LYS A 49 -8.15 1.61 -3.52
CA LYS A 49 -9.28 0.69 -3.75
C LYS A 49 -9.35 0.25 -5.22
N GLN A 50 -9.23 1.18 -6.16
CA GLN A 50 -9.23 0.87 -7.59
C GLN A 50 -8.08 -0.07 -7.97
N LEU A 51 -6.86 0.20 -7.47
CA LEU A 51 -5.68 -0.65 -7.70
C LEU A 51 -5.84 -2.03 -7.07
N LYS A 52 -6.42 -2.12 -5.86
CA LYS A 52 -6.73 -3.39 -5.21
C LYS A 52 -7.68 -4.23 -6.07
N THR A 53 -8.74 -3.63 -6.60
CA THR A 53 -9.66 -4.29 -7.54
C THR A 53 -8.95 -4.74 -8.81
N ALA A 54 -8.12 -3.89 -9.42
CA ALA A 54 -7.41 -4.21 -10.66
C ALA A 54 -6.42 -5.39 -10.55
N TYR A 55 -5.93 -5.66 -9.33
CA TYR A 55 -4.98 -6.75 -9.07
C TYR A 55 -5.56 -7.88 -8.22
N ASP A 56 -6.88 -7.93 -8.05
CA ASP A 56 -7.58 -8.93 -7.24
C ASP A 56 -6.97 -9.08 -5.83
N LEU A 57 -6.60 -7.96 -5.20
CA LEU A 57 -6.07 -7.93 -3.83
C LEU A 57 -7.19 -7.73 -2.82
N ASP A 58 -7.55 -8.81 -2.13
CA ASP A 58 -8.53 -8.84 -1.06
C ASP A 58 -7.91 -8.69 0.34
N TRP A 59 -6.59 -8.84 0.46
CA TRP A 59 -5.90 -8.81 1.75
C TRP A 59 -6.07 -7.50 2.52
N THR A 60 -6.15 -7.68 3.83
CA THR A 60 -6.19 -6.66 4.87
C THR A 60 -4.94 -6.77 5.76
N ALA A 61 -4.80 -5.86 6.72
CA ALA A 61 -3.72 -5.94 7.70
C ALA A 61 -3.81 -7.23 8.56
N GLU A 62 -5.02 -7.74 8.80
CA GLU A 62 -5.24 -8.95 9.61
C GLU A 62 -4.71 -10.22 8.92
N ASP A 63 -4.78 -10.28 7.59
CA ASP A 63 -4.29 -11.42 6.80
C ASP A 63 -2.77 -11.57 6.90
N ASN A 64 -2.05 -10.46 7.04
CA ASN A 64 -0.58 -10.48 7.16
C ASN A 64 -0.11 -11.20 8.43
N HIS A 65 -0.86 -11.10 9.53
CA HIS A 65 -0.50 -11.76 10.80
C HIS A 65 -0.76 -13.28 10.80
N ARG A 66 -1.46 -13.81 9.79
CA ARG A 66 -1.81 -15.23 9.67
C ARG A 66 -0.81 -16.04 8.85
N PHE A 67 0.04 -15.38 8.06
CA PHE A 67 1.12 -16.03 7.32
C PHE A 67 2.44 -15.91 8.09
N LYS A 68 2.55 -16.62 9.22
CA LYS A 68 3.86 -17.01 9.79
C LYS A 68 4.38 -18.25 9.07
#